data_AF-A0AAV5AG48-F1
#
_entry.id   AF-A0AAV5AG48-F1
#
_cell.length_a   1.000
_cell.length_b   1.000
_cell.length_c   1.000
_cell.angle_alpha   90.00
_cell.angle_beta   90.00
_cell.angle_gamma   90.00
#
_symmetry.space_group_name_H-M   'P 1'
#
loop_
_entity.id
_entity.type
_entity.pdbx_description
1 polymer ?
#
loop_
_entity_poly.entity_id
_entity_poly.type
_entity_poly.pdbx_seq_one_letter_code
_entity_poly.pdbx_strand_id
1 'polypeptide(L)' 'MPPFSLDEEVRLYTTNAEREKYESQATLFGVIVALDYLERAYVRDSIPASEDIRPLVQD' A
#
# COMPACT_ATOMS: atom_id res chain seq x y z
N MET A 1 -7.50 20.71 20.44
CA MET A 1 -6.29 19.89 20.28
C MET A 1 -5.33 20.31 21.38
N PRO A 2 -4.90 19.39 22.28
CA PRO A 2 -3.91 19.73 23.28
C PRO A 2 -2.61 20.21 22.60
N PRO A 3 -1.83 21.10 23.25
CA PRO A 3 -0.56 21.56 22.69
C PRO A 3 0.37 20.37 22.45
N PHE A 4 0.94 20.32 21.25
CA PHE A 4 1.91 19.32 20.85
C PHE A 4 3.27 19.66 21.48
N SER A 5 3.78 18.80 22.35
CA SER A 5 5.12 18.95 22.92
C SER A 5 6.17 18.50 21.90
N LEU A 6 7.14 19.36 21.60
CA LEU A 6 8.29 19.02 20.73
C LEU A 6 9.40 18.28 21.49
N ASP A 7 9.35 18.30 22.82
CA ASP A 7 10.37 17.72 23.70
C ASP A 7 10.12 16.22 24.00
N GLU A 8 9.05 15.65 23.44
CA GLU A 8 8.64 14.27 23.69
C GLU A 8 8.42 13.49 22.39
N GLU A 9 8.85 12.23 22.35
CA GLU A 9 8.59 11.32 21.23
C GLU A 9 7.11 10.93 21.16
N VAL A 10 6.52 11.06 19.98
CA VAL A 10 5.12 10.71 19.74
C VAL A 10 5.00 9.27 19.26
N ARG A 11 4.15 8.50 19.94
CA ARG A 11 3.83 7.13 19.54
C ARG A 11 2.77 7.14 18.45
N LEU A 12 2.93 6.29 17.45
CA LEU A 12 1.93 6.09 16.40
C LEU A 12 0.61 5.53 16.97
N TYR A 13 0.70 4.64 17.96
CA TYR A 13 -0.44 4.04 18.67
C TYR A 13 -0.15 3.93 20.17
N THR A 14 -1.22 3.89 20.96
CA THR A 14 -1.16 3.67 22.42
C THR A 14 -1.94 2.42 22.86
N THR A 15 -2.82 1.90 22.00
CA THR A 15 -3.61 0.68 22.25
C THR A 15 -3.37 -0.40 21.19
N ASN A 16 -3.73 -1.65 21.51
CA ASN A 16 -3.67 -2.76 20.56
C ASN A 16 -4.59 -2.53 19.35
N ALA A 17 -5.79 -2.00 19.57
CA ALA A 17 -6.74 -1.70 18.49
C ALA A 17 -6.22 -0.62 17.53
N GLU A 18 -5.55 0.41 18.06
CA GLU A 18 -4.88 1.41 17.23
C GLU A 18 -3.73 0.80 16.42
N ARG A 19 -2.92 -0.09 17.03
CA ARG A 19 -1.85 -0.80 16.31
C ARG A 19 -2.40 -1.59 15.13
N GLU A 20 -3.43 -2.41 15.36
CA GLU A 20 -4.06 -3.22 14.31
C GLU A 20 -4.66 -2.36 13.19
N LYS A 21 -5.22 -1.21 13.54
CA LYS A 21 -5.69 -0.23 12.56
C LYS A 21 -4.55 0.29 11.69
N TYR A 22 -3.44 0.72 12.28
CA TYR A 22 -2.29 1.23 11.50
C TYR A 22 -1.60 0.14 10.69
N GLU A 23 -1.55 -1.09 11.18
CA GLU A 23 -1.05 -2.25 10.43
C GLU A 23 -1.89 -2.51 9.17
N SER A 24 -3.23 -2.46 9.31
CA SER A 24 -4.16 -2.57 8.17
C SER A 24 -3.97 -1.43 7.17
N GLN A 25 -3.79 -0.21 7.66
CA GLN A 25 -3.54 0.96 6.80
C GLN A 25 -2.20 0.88 6.07
N ALA A 26 -1.13 0.47 6.75
CA ALA A 26 0.20 0.29 6.17
C ALA A 26 0.18 -0.79 5.08
N THR A 27 -0.53 -1.90 5.32
CA THR A 27 -0.71 -2.96 4.34
C THR A 27 -1.43 -2.46 3.09
N LEU A 28 -2.57 -1.77 3.26
CA LEU A 28 -3.32 -1.21 2.14
C LEU A 28 -2.48 -0.20 1.34
N PHE A 29 -1.74 0.68 2.03
CA PHE A 29 -0.84 1.62 1.38
C PHE A 29 0.24 0.91 0.56
N GLY A 30 0.87 -0.13 1.13
CA GLY A 30 1.88 -0.93 0.43
C GLY A 30 1.35 -1.56 -0.86
N VAL A 31 0.13 -2.12 -0.82
CA VAL A 31 -0.54 -2.69 -2.01
C VAL A 31 -0.79 -1.62 -3.07
N ILE A 32 -1.37 -0.47 -2.69
CA ILE A 32 -1.69 0.61 -3.64
C ILE A 32 -0.41 1.12 -4.32
N VAL A 33 0.65 1.36 -3.55
CA VAL A 33 1.92 1.83 -4.10
C VAL A 33 2.55 0.79 -5.03
N ALA A 34 2.53 -0.48 -4.65
CA ALA A 34 3.05 -1.55 -5.51
C ALA A 34 2.30 -1.64 -6.85
N LEU A 35 0.96 -1.48 -6.83
CA LEU A 35 0.15 -1.48 -8.04
C LEU A 35 0.44 -0.27 -8.94
N ASP A 36 0.57 0.94 -8.39
CA ASP A 36 0.94 2.13 -9.19
C ASP A 36 2.30 1.96 -9.88
N TYR A 37 3.30 1.39 -9.18
CA TYR A 37 4.59 1.08 -9.79
C TYR A 37 4.47 0.01 -10.88
N LEU A 38 3.69 -1.04 -10.65
CA LEU A 38 3.47 -2.10 -11.63
C LEU A 38 2.79 -1.57 -12.89
N GLU A 39 1.73 -0.79 -12.75
CA GLU A 39 1.00 -0.17 -13.87
C GLU A 39 1.91 0.74 -14.69
N ARG A 40 2.71 1.58 -14.02
CA ARG A 40 3.68 2.45 -14.70
C ARG A 40 4.78 1.68 -15.41
N ALA A 41 5.21 0.53 -14.88
CA ALA A 41 6.22 -0.31 -15.51
C ALA A 41 5.64 -1.02 -16.75
N TYR A 42 4.38 -1.45 -16.68
CA TYR A 42 3.65 -2.03 -17.81
C TYR A 42 3.47 -1.01 -18.95
N VAL A 43 2.98 0.21 -18.64
CA VAL A 43 2.75 1.28 -19.62
C VAL A 43 4.03 1.71 -20.34
N ARG A 44 5.21 1.51 -19.71
CA ARG A 44 6.51 1.85 -20.29
C ARG A 44 7.18 0.68 -21.02
N ASP A 45 6.44 -0.39 -21.31
CA ASP A 45 6.95 -1.65 -21.88
C ASP A 45 8.16 -2.22 -21.11
N SER A 46 8.33 -1.83 -19.83
CA SER A 46 9.46 -2.26 -19.00
C SER A 46 9.22 -3.65 -18.41
N ILE A 47 7.97 -4.10 -18.43
CA ILE A 47 7.55 -5.47 -18.12
C ILE A 47 6.70 -5.91 -19.32
N PRO A 48 7.08 -6.97 -20.06
CA PRO A 48 6.23 -7.50 -21.11
C PRO A 48 4.90 -7.94 -20.49
N ALA A 49 3.79 -7.74 -21.20
CA ALA A 49 2.53 -8.37 -20.82
C ALA A 49 2.77 -9.87 -20.70
N SER A 50 2.84 -10.39 -19.47
CA SER A 50 2.93 -11.82 -19.27
C SER A 50 1.71 -12.42 -19.94
N GLU A 51 1.94 -13.40 -20.81
CA GLU A 51 0.95 -14.09 -21.65
C GLU A 51 -0.27 -14.62 -20.86
N ASP A 52 -0.16 -14.67 -19.53
CA ASP A 52 -1.10 -15.14 -18.52
C ASP A 52 -2.20 -14.14 -18.09
N ILE A 53 -2.38 -13.01 -18.79
CA ILE A 53 -3.59 -12.15 -18.68
C ILE A 53 -4.54 -12.39 -19.88
N ARG A 54 -4.42 -13.55 -20.55
CA ARG A 54 -5.52 -13.97 -21.43
C ARG A 54 -6.74 -14.25 -20.55
N PRO A 55 -7.91 -13.65 -20.83
CA PRO A 55 -9.13 -14.09 -20.20
C PRO A 55 -9.30 -15.59 -20.49
N LEU A 56 -9.58 -16.39 -19.45
CA LEU A 56 -9.95 -17.81 -19.55
C LEU A 56 -11.32 -18.02 -20.24
N VAL A 57 -11.66 -17.15 -21.17
CA VAL A 57 -12.86 -17.23 -21.99
C VAL A 57 -12.41 -17.36 -23.44
N GLN A 58 -12.07 -18.59 -23.80
CA GLN A 58 -12.12 -19.05 -25.19
C GLN A 58 -12.92 -20.35 -25.17
N ASP A 59 -14.12 -20.25 -25.73
CA ASP A 59 -15.13 -21.27 -26.10
C ASP A 59 -15.67 -22.24 -25.03
#